data_AF-A0A9N9JD65-F1
#
_entry.id   AF-A0A9N9JD65-F1
#
_cell.length_a   1.000
_cell.length_b   1.000
_cell.length_c   1.000
_cell.angle_alpha   90.00
_cell.angle_beta   90.00
_cell.angle_gamma   90.00
#
_symmetry.space_group_name_H-M   'P 1'
#
loop_
_entity.id
_entity.type
_entity.pdbx_description
1 polymer ?
#
loop_
_entity_poly.entity_id
_entity_poly.type
_entity_poly.pdbx_seq_one_letter_code
_entity_poly.pdbx_strand_id
1 'polypeptide(L)'
;AECEYELNIYLTSILEELITEKSQEINTIDQIMKNQKGVGSHLKWCKKCNTTNIDNKKRTCPNCNEKLDTLAALQAESANELIQLLI
;
A
#
# COMPACT_ATOMS: atom_id res chain seq x y z
N ALA A 1 9.82 -38.59 28.83
CA ALA A 1 11.10 -37.91 29.09
C ALA A 1 11.60 -37.21 27.84
N GLU A 2 11.99 -37.93 26.78
CA GLU A 2 12.53 -37.33 25.55
C GLU A 2 11.50 -36.51 24.77
N CYS A 3 10.30 -37.04 24.50
CA CYS A 3 9.24 -36.27 23.82
C CYS A 3 8.78 -35.03 24.60
N GLU A 4 8.86 -35.06 25.94
CA GLU A 4 8.50 -33.92 26.78
C GLU A 4 9.59 -32.84 26.75
N TYR A 5 10.85 -33.25 26.66
CA TYR A 5 11.98 -32.34 26.47
C TYR A 5 11.92 -31.65 25.10
N GLU A 6 11.68 -32.40 24.02
CA GLU A 6 11.52 -31.84 22.67
C GLU A 6 10.33 -30.88 22.58
N LEU A 7 9.20 -31.26 23.19
CA LEU A 7 8.03 -30.39 23.26
C LEU A 7 8.34 -29.09 24.02
N ASN A 8 9.06 -29.17 25.14
CA ASN A 8 9.45 -27.98 25.89
C ASN A 8 10.37 -27.07 25.08
N ILE A 9 11.34 -27.61 24.33
CA ILE A 9 12.20 -26.82 23.44
C ILE A 9 11.36 -26.09 22.40
N TYR A 10 10.48 -26.82 21.72
CA TYR A 10 9.63 -26.25 20.67
C TYR A 10 8.70 -25.14 21.19
N LEU A 11 8.09 -25.36 22.35
CA LEU A 11 7.22 -24.36 22.96
C LEU A 11 8.02 -23.14 23.45
N THR A 12 9.21 -23.37 23.99
CA THR A 12 10.09 -22.28 24.45
C THR A 12 10.49 -21.37 23.29
N SER A 13 10.88 -21.92 22.14
CA SER A 13 11.26 -21.10 20.99
C SER A 13 10.10 -20.23 20.48
N ILE A 14 8.87 -20.78 20.43
CA ILE A 14 7.68 -20.01 20.05
C ILE A 14 7.42 -18.88 21.04
N LEU A 15 7.53 -19.16 22.35
CA LEU A 15 7.28 -18.16 23.38
C LEU A 15 8.31 -17.03 23.32
N GLU A 16 9.58 -17.34 23.07
CA GLU A 16 10.65 -16.34 22.91
C GLU A 16 10.40 -15.42 21.71
N GLU A 17 9.97 -15.97 20.58
CA GLU A 17 9.59 -15.19 19.39
C GLU A 17 8.41 -14.26 19.70
N LEU A 18 7.36 -14.78 20.35
CA LEU A 18 6.17 -13.99 20.71
C LEU A 18 6.47 -12.89 21.73
N ILE A 19 7.32 -13.16 22.71
CA ILE A 19 7.77 -12.15 23.68
C ILE A 19 8.56 -11.06 22.95
N THR A 20 9.44 -11.45 22.02
CA THR A 20 10.23 -10.51 21.23
C THR A 20 9.33 -9.62 20.38
N GLU A 21 8.36 -10.19 19.67
CA GLU A 21 7.38 -9.45 18.86
C GLU A 21 6.57 -8.48 19.73
N LYS A 22 6.06 -8.94 20.87
CA LYS A 22 5.28 -8.11 21.81
C LYS A 22 6.08 -6.97 22.41
N SER A 23 7.39 -7.14 22.56
CA SER A 23 8.29 -6.14 23.14
C SER A 23 8.74 -5.09 22.13
N GLN A 24 8.49 -5.29 20.84
CA GLN A 24 8.78 -4.27 19.82
C GLN A 24 7.90 -3.04 20.06
N GLU A 25 8.52 -1.86 20.05
CA GLU A 25 7.82 -0.58 20.13
C GLU A 25 6.91 -0.34 18.92
N ILE A 26 7.30 -0.90 17.76
CA ILE A 26 6.61 -0.76 16.50
C ILE A 26 6.01 -2.10 16.11
N ASN A 27 4.69 -2.15 16.01
CA ASN A 27 4.00 -3.29 15.43
C ASN A 27 4.27 -3.34 13.91
N THR A 28 4.81 -4.44 13.43
CA THR A 28 5.17 -4.64 12.02
C THR A 28 3.96 -4.46 11.09
N ILE A 29 2.76 -4.92 11.50
CA ILE A 29 1.52 -4.74 10.73
C ILE A 29 1.17 -3.25 10.64
N ASP A 30 1.22 -2.52 11.76
CA ASP A 30 0.96 -1.08 11.76
C ASP A 30 1.96 -0.32 10.90
N GLN A 31 3.23 -0.71 10.93
CA GLN A 31 4.26 -0.12 10.08
C GLN A 31 3.99 -0.40 8.59
N ILE A 32 3.62 -1.63 8.24
CA ILE A 32 3.24 -1.99 6.87
C ILE A 32 2.01 -1.20 6.43
N MET A 33 0.97 -1.07 7.28
CA MET A 33 -0.23 -0.30 6.98
C MET A 33 0.06 1.20 6.81
N LYS A 34 0.96 1.78 7.61
CA LYS A 34 1.44 3.15 7.44
C LYS A 34 2.18 3.32 6.11
N ASN A 35 3.06 2.38 5.78
CA ASN A 35 3.87 2.42 4.56
C ASN A 35 3.06 2.16 3.29
N GLN A 36 1.96 1.40 3.36
CA GLN A 36 1.02 1.21 2.25
C GLN A 36 0.36 2.53 1.80
N LYS A 37 0.22 3.53 2.68
CA LYS A 37 -0.29 4.85 2.30
C LYS A 37 0.70 5.66 1.44
N GLY A 38 1.98 5.27 1.39
CA GLY A 38 3.06 6.07 0.79
C GLY A 38 3.60 5.57 -0.55
N VAL A 39 3.38 4.30 -0.93
CA VAL A 39 3.97 3.72 -2.15
C VAL A 39 2.95 3.74 -3.30
N GLY A 40 2.65 4.94 -3.80
CA GLY A 40 2.43 5.18 -5.24
C GLY A 40 1.09 4.89 -5.94
N SER A 41 -0.04 4.54 -5.31
CA SER A 41 -1.19 4.02 -6.11
C SER A 41 -2.60 4.63 -5.91
N HIS A 42 -2.75 5.74 -5.18
CA HIS A 42 -4.09 6.24 -4.83
C HIS A 42 -4.41 7.67 -5.26
N LEU A 43 -3.56 8.28 -6.08
CA LEU A 43 -3.70 9.68 -6.47
C LEU A 43 -4.07 9.78 -7.95
N LYS A 44 -5.26 10.30 -8.22
CA LYS A 44 -5.73 10.74 -9.52
C LYS A 44 -5.37 12.21 -9.74
N TRP A 45 -5.41 12.63 -10.99
CA TRP A 45 -5.38 14.04 -11.38
C TRP A 45 -6.53 14.33 -12.34
N CYS A 46 -6.95 15.59 -12.42
CA CYS A 46 -8.06 16.02 -13.27
C CYS A 46 -7.53 16.64 -14.56
N LYS A 47 -7.83 16.04 -15.72
CA LYS A 47 -7.44 16.56 -17.04
C LYS A 47 -8.05 17.94 -17.38
N LYS A 48 -9.18 18.31 -16.76
CA LYS A 48 -9.87 19.57 -17.04
C LYS A 48 -9.27 20.77 -16.31
N CYS A 49 -8.85 20.58 -15.07
CA CYS A 49 -8.41 21.69 -14.20
C CYS A 49 -7.04 21.46 -13.55
N ASN A 50 -6.35 20.38 -13.94
CA ASN A 50 -5.02 19.97 -13.49
C ASN A 50 -4.86 19.80 -11.97
N THR A 51 -5.96 19.73 -11.21
CA THR A 51 -5.91 19.38 -9.79
C THR A 51 -5.33 17.96 -9.64
N THR A 52 -4.22 17.84 -8.95
CA THR A 52 -3.51 16.59 -8.65
C THR A 52 -3.86 16.08 -7.26
N ASN A 53 -3.28 14.95 -6.86
CA ASN A 53 -3.43 14.36 -5.52
C ASN A 53 -4.89 14.12 -5.12
N ILE A 54 -5.75 13.76 -6.08
CA ILE A 54 -7.15 13.44 -5.81
C ILE A 54 -7.25 11.99 -5.35
N ASP A 55 -7.89 11.75 -4.20
CA ASP A 55 -8.16 10.39 -3.69
C ASP A 55 -8.85 9.52 -4.77
N ASN A 56 -8.31 8.33 -5.03
CA ASN A 56 -8.80 7.41 -6.04
C ASN A 56 -10.26 6.96 -5.85
N LYS A 57 -10.79 7.04 -4.63
CA LYS A 57 -12.20 6.74 -4.32
C LYS A 57 -13.14 7.79 -4.91
N LYS A 58 -12.65 9.00 -5.20
CA LYS A 58 -13.47 10.05 -5.80
C LYS A 58 -13.75 9.75 -7.27
N ARG A 59 -15.03 9.91 -7.63
CA ARG A 59 -15.55 9.79 -9.00
C ARG A 59 -15.61 11.14 -9.72
N THR A 60 -15.58 12.24 -8.98
CA THR A 60 -15.60 13.61 -9.52
C THR A 60 -14.48 14.46 -8.91
N CYS A 61 -14.01 15.44 -9.70
CA CYS A 61 -13.00 16.38 -9.28
C CYS A 61 -13.57 17.29 -8.19
N PRO A 62 -12.92 17.43 -7.02
CA PRO A 62 -13.41 18.30 -5.96
C PRO A 62 -13.36 19.80 -6.33
N ASN A 63 -12.57 20.18 -7.33
CA ASN A 63 -12.38 21.57 -7.74
C ASN A 63 -13.38 22.01 -8.84
N CYS A 64 -13.49 21.23 -9.92
CA CYS A 64 -14.31 21.59 -11.08
C CYS A 64 -15.53 20.68 -11.30
N ASN A 65 -15.75 19.72 -10.39
CA ASN A 65 -16.84 18.73 -10.42
C ASN A 65 -16.89 17.83 -11.67
N GLU A 66 -15.85 17.87 -12.50
CA GLU A 66 -15.72 17.01 -13.68
C GLU A 66 -15.61 15.54 -13.28
N LYS A 67 -16.17 14.64 -14.10
CA LYS A 67 -16.02 13.21 -13.86
C LYS A 67 -14.55 12.82 -14.03
N LEU A 68 -14.01 12.09 -13.06
CA LEU A 68 -12.64 11.61 -13.11
C LEU A 68 -12.56 10.26 -13.79
N ASP A 69 -11.51 10.07 -14.56
CA ASP A 69 -11.18 8.79 -15.15
C ASP A 69 -10.82 7.75 -14.07
N THR A 70 -10.86 6.48 -14.47
CA THR A 70 -10.35 5.40 -13.64
C THR A 70 -8.82 5.43 -13.60
N LEU A 71 -8.22 4.88 -12.55
CA LEU A 71 -6.75 4.76 -12.49
C LEU A 71 -6.21 3.94 -13.67
N ALA A 72 -6.93 2.88 -14.07
CA ALA A 72 -6.55 2.06 -15.22
C ALA A 72 -6.53 2.86 -16.54
N ALA A 73 -7.51 3.74 -16.76
CA ALA A 73 -7.56 4.59 -17.93
C ALA A 73 -6.41 5.61 -17.96
N LEU A 74 -6.10 6.23 -16.80
CA LEU A 74 -4.98 7.16 -16.67
C LEU A 74 -3.62 6.48 -16.90
N GLN A 75 -3.46 5.24 -16.43
CA GLN A 75 -2.22 4.47 -16.61
C GLN A 75 -2.00 4.04 -18.07
N ALA A 76 -3.07 3.59 -18.74
CA ALA A 76 -3.01 3.21 -20.15
C ALA A 76 -2.57 4.37 -21.06
N GLU A 77 -3.05 5.59 -20.78
CA GLU A 77 -2.62 6.79 -21.52
C GLU A 77 -1.16 7.14 -21.25
N SER A 78 -0.70 7.08 -19.99
CA SER A 78 0.70 7.38 -19.66
C SER A 78 1.69 6.39 -20.30
N ALA A 79 1.30 5.12 -20.41
CA ALA A 79 2.09 4.10 -21.11
C ALA A 79 2.16 4.39 -22.61
N ASN A 80 1.07 4.85 -23.23
CA ASN A 80 1.06 5.23 -24.63
C ASN A 80 1.87 6.51 -24.92
N GLU A 81 1.82 7.52 -24.05
CA GLU A 81 2.61 8.75 -24.21
C GLU A 81 4.13 8.48 -24.15
N LEU A 82 4.56 7.55 -23.28
CA LEU A 82 5.95 7.11 -23.21
C LEU A 82 6.40 6.35 -24.47
N ILE A 83 5.52 5.55 -25.07
CA ILE A 83 5.78 4.85 -26.34
C ILE A 83 5.88 5.83 -27.51
N GLN A 84 5.06 6.89 -27.51
CA GLN A 84 5.06 7.90 -28.58
C GLN A 84 6.32 8.78 -28.60
N LEU A 85 7.03 8.89 -27.47
CA LEU A 85 8.30 9.63 -27.35
C LEU A 85 9.54 8.79 -27.71
N LEU A 86 9.36 7.49 -27.97
CA LEU A 86 10.42 6.54 -28.30
C LEU A 86 10.44 6.14 -29.79
N ILE A 87 9.61 6.76 -30.62
CA ILE A 87 9.54 6.62 -32.10
C ILE A 87 9.94 7.95 -32.73
#